data_AF-A0A3D2XFC8-F1
#
_entry.id   AF-A0A3D2XFC8-F1
#
_cell.length_a   1.000
_cell.length_b   1.000
_cell.length_c   1.000
_cell.angle_alpha   90.00
_cell.angle_beta   90.00
_cell.angle_gamma   90.00
#
_symmetry.space_group_name_H-M   'P 1'
#
loop_
_entity.id
_entity.type
_entity.pdbx_description
1 polymer ?
#
loop_
_entity_poly.entity_id
_entity_poly.type
_entity_poly.pdbx_seq_one_letter_code
_entity_poly.pdbx_strand_id
1 'polypeptide(L)'
;MADVIVNKVAESGLISFDLEKYYPSFPRKIFDLKDHLFMGLILKEKDFRAALLQIDWNEYKDADVAITCSADAIIPMWAYMLVASYLEPFARIVIVGTEQELINQELVKNIEAVDVSEFADQRIVVKGCGDVAIPEAAYVAITKKLRPVAKSIMYGEPCSTVPIFKKR
;
A
#
# COMPACT_ATOMS: atom_id res chain seq x y z
N MET A 1 -22.93 15.18 42.38
CA MET A 1 -21.54 15.36 41.96
C MET A 1 -21.32 14.38 40.84
N ALA A 2 -21.16 14.86 39.61
CA ALA A 2 -20.96 14.00 38.45
C ALA A 2 -19.49 13.59 38.43
N ASP A 3 -19.23 12.29 38.60
CA ASP A 3 -17.91 11.71 38.34
C ASP A 3 -17.53 12.03 36.90
N VAL A 4 -16.54 12.91 36.76
CA VAL A 4 -15.91 13.20 35.48
C VAL A 4 -15.26 11.89 35.03
N ILE A 5 -15.72 11.34 33.91
CA ILE A 5 -15.08 10.18 33.27
C ILE A 5 -13.72 10.68 32.75
N VAL A 6 -12.70 10.62 33.60
CA VAL A 6 -11.32 10.86 33.21
C VAL A 6 -10.92 9.71 32.29
N ASN A 7 -10.70 10.02 31.02
CA ASN A 7 -10.32 9.05 30.02
C ASN A 7 -8.88 8.57 30.30
N LYS A 8 -8.74 7.51 31.10
CA LYS A 8 -7.46 6.92 31.57
C LYS A 8 -6.46 6.60 30.46
N VAL A 9 -6.89 6.55 29.21
CA VAL A 9 -6.04 6.33 28.03
C VAL A 9 -5.05 7.49 27.83
N ALA A 10 -5.49 8.73 28.05
CA ALA A 10 -4.65 9.93 27.90
C ALA A 10 -3.55 10.04 28.99
N GLU A 11 -3.73 9.39 30.14
CA GLU A 11 -2.77 9.40 31.25
C GLU A 11 -1.66 8.33 31.12
N SER A 12 -1.75 7.43 30.15
CA SER A 12 -0.85 6.28 30.03
C SER A 12 0.53 6.59 29.41
N GLY A 13 0.68 7.75 28.76
CA GLY A 13 1.88 8.11 28.00
C GLY A 13 2.13 7.18 26.80
N LEU A 14 1.09 6.51 26.30
CA LEU A 14 1.11 5.68 25.10
C LEU A 14 0.66 6.49 23.89
N ILE A 15 1.46 6.43 22.83
CA ILE A 15 1.11 7.01 21.53
C ILE A 15 0.51 5.90 20.66
N SER A 16 -0.70 6.11 20.16
CA SER A 16 -1.33 5.19 19.21
C SER A 16 -0.91 5.54 17.78
N PHE A 17 -0.28 4.57 17.10
CA PHE A 17 0.06 4.66 15.70
C PHE A 17 -1.00 3.94 14.86
N ASP A 18 -1.58 4.65 13.91
CA ASP A 18 -2.68 4.18 13.08
C ASP A 18 -2.23 4.00 11.63
N LEU A 19 -2.16 2.75 11.18
CA LEU A 19 -1.69 2.41 9.82
C LEU A 19 -2.70 2.80 8.75
N GLU A 20 -3.99 2.91 9.08
CA GLU A 20 -5.03 3.29 8.11
C GLU A 20 -4.80 4.71 7.57
N LYS A 21 -4.19 5.59 8.37
CA LYS A 21 -3.84 6.96 7.95
C LYS A 21 -2.81 7.01 6.81
N TYR A 22 -2.07 5.93 6.60
CA TYR A 22 -1.06 5.80 5.55
C TYR A 22 -1.55 4.94 4.38
N TYR A 23 -2.79 4.46 4.45
CA TYR A 23 -3.39 3.67 3.40
C TYR A 23 -3.47 4.49 2.10
N PRO A 24 -3.16 3.90 0.93
CA PRO A 24 -3.21 4.62 -0.34
C PRO A 24 -4.60 5.21 -0.60
N SER A 25 -4.64 6.50 -0.91
CA SER A 25 -5.89 7.27 -1.08
C SER A 25 -6.24 7.59 -2.53
N PHE A 26 -5.36 7.27 -3.47
CA PHE A 26 -5.52 7.59 -4.89
C PHE A 26 -6.33 6.50 -5.60
N PRO A 27 -7.01 6.84 -6.72
CA PRO A 27 -7.70 5.84 -7.51
C PRO A 27 -6.74 4.75 -7.98
N ARG A 28 -7.16 3.50 -7.84
CA ARG A 28 -6.38 2.34 -8.30
C ARG A 28 -7.03 1.77 -9.54
N LYS A 29 -6.23 1.43 -10.54
CA LYS A 29 -6.69 0.80 -11.78
C LYS A 29 -5.83 -0.41 -12.11
N ILE A 30 -6.46 -1.38 -12.78
CA ILE A 30 -5.78 -2.58 -13.27
C ILE A 30 -5.79 -2.52 -14.79
N PHE A 31 -4.61 -2.69 -15.39
CA PHE A 31 -4.46 -2.91 -16.81
C PHE A 31 -4.16 -4.39 -17.01
N ASP A 32 -5.15 -5.17 -17.45
CA ASP A 32 -4.98 -6.59 -17.70
C ASP A 32 -4.59 -6.83 -19.16
N LEU A 33 -3.37 -7.31 -19.37
CA LEU A 33 -2.87 -7.64 -20.70
C LEU A 33 -3.76 -8.63 -21.43
N LYS A 34 -4.40 -9.55 -20.69
CA LYS A 34 -5.32 -10.57 -21.23
C LYS A 34 -6.35 -9.96 -22.18
N ASP A 35 -6.89 -8.80 -21.85
CA ASP A 35 -7.96 -8.16 -22.60
C ASP A 35 -7.50 -7.65 -23.98
N HIS A 36 -6.19 -7.62 -24.21
CA HIS A 36 -5.55 -7.23 -25.47
C HIS A 36 -4.83 -8.38 -26.18
N LEU A 37 -4.98 -9.61 -25.68
CA LEU A 37 -4.41 -10.81 -26.31
C LEU A 37 -5.39 -11.44 -27.30
N PHE A 38 -4.86 -12.04 -28.35
CA PHE A 38 -5.63 -12.89 -29.25
C PHE A 38 -6.18 -14.10 -28.48
N MET A 39 -7.50 -14.22 -28.42
CA MET A 39 -8.22 -15.21 -27.62
C MET A 39 -7.84 -15.21 -26.13
N GLY A 40 -7.35 -14.08 -25.61
CA GLY A 40 -6.94 -13.97 -24.19
C GLY A 40 -5.66 -14.72 -23.83
N LEU A 41 -4.94 -15.31 -24.80
CA LEU A 41 -3.81 -16.22 -24.53
C LEU A 41 -2.57 -15.95 -25.36
N ILE A 42 -2.70 -15.30 -26.53
CA ILE A 42 -1.59 -15.15 -27.47
C ILE A 42 -1.37 -13.68 -27.79
N LEU A 43 -0.15 -13.18 -27.59
CA LEU A 43 0.22 -11.86 -28.06
C LEU A 43 0.57 -11.90 -29.55
N LYS A 44 -0.26 -11.28 -30.38
CA LYS A 44 0.06 -10.99 -31.79
C LYS A 44 0.53 -9.55 -31.89
N GLU A 45 1.80 -9.31 -32.21
CA GLU A 45 2.41 -7.97 -32.10
C GLU A 45 1.62 -6.87 -32.82
N LYS A 46 1.24 -7.10 -34.08
CA LYS A 46 0.50 -6.14 -34.89
C LYS A 46 -0.85 -5.79 -34.25
N ASP A 47 -1.59 -6.80 -33.80
CA ASP A 47 -2.92 -6.65 -33.22
C ASP A 47 -2.83 -5.98 -31.85
N PHE A 48 -1.85 -6.36 -31.03
CA PHE A 48 -1.60 -5.78 -29.72
C PHE A 48 -1.27 -4.29 -29.83
N ARG A 49 -0.32 -3.91 -30.71
CA ARG A 49 0.01 -2.50 -30.95
C ARG A 49 -1.18 -1.71 -31.47
N ALA A 50 -1.98 -2.30 -32.36
CA ALA A 50 -3.18 -1.65 -32.86
C ALA A 50 -4.22 -1.42 -31.75
N ALA A 51 -4.41 -2.40 -30.85
CA ALA A 51 -5.32 -2.30 -29.72
C ALA A 51 -4.90 -1.17 -28.76
N LEU A 52 -3.61 -1.07 -28.40
CA LEU A 52 -3.12 -0.03 -27.51
C LEU A 52 -3.33 1.40 -28.05
N LEU A 53 -3.32 1.58 -29.36
CA LEU A 53 -3.58 2.89 -30.00
C LEU A 53 -5.05 3.32 -29.92
N GLN A 54 -5.97 2.42 -29.59
CA GLN A 54 -7.40 2.72 -29.45
C GLN A 54 -7.81 3.05 -28.00
N ILE A 55 -6.89 2.91 -27.04
CA ILE A 55 -7.17 3.14 -25.63
C ILE A 55 -7.12 4.63 -25.33
N ASP A 56 -8.15 5.14 -24.64
CA ASP A 56 -8.08 6.47 -24.04
C ASP A 56 -7.27 6.41 -22.74
N TRP A 57 -5.97 6.67 -22.86
CA TRP A 57 -5.04 6.65 -21.72
C TRP A 57 -5.35 7.72 -20.67
N ASN A 58 -6.12 8.76 -21.01
CA ASN A 58 -6.54 9.77 -20.04
C ASN A 58 -7.46 9.19 -18.95
N GLU A 59 -8.07 8.02 -19.17
CA GLU A 59 -8.78 7.30 -18.13
C GLU A 59 -7.87 6.94 -16.94
N TYR A 60 -6.56 6.80 -17.13
CA TYR A 60 -5.60 6.44 -16.08
C TYR A 60 -4.98 7.64 -15.37
N LYS A 61 -5.50 8.84 -15.65
CA LYS A 61 -4.98 10.09 -15.10
C LYS A 61 -5.05 10.11 -13.56
N ASP A 62 -3.94 10.48 -12.93
CA ASP A 62 -3.79 10.64 -11.47
C ASP A 62 -4.10 9.36 -10.66
N ALA A 63 -4.09 8.21 -11.34
CA ALA A 63 -4.35 6.90 -10.74
C ALA A 63 -3.04 6.09 -10.58
N ASP A 64 -3.05 5.15 -9.64
CA ASP A 64 -2.02 4.11 -9.56
C ASP A 64 -2.47 2.90 -10.36
N VAL A 65 -1.58 2.38 -11.18
CA VAL A 65 -1.92 1.37 -12.16
C VAL A 65 -1.07 0.13 -11.96
N ALA A 66 -1.74 -1.02 -11.78
CA ALA A 66 -1.08 -2.32 -11.81
C ALA A 66 -1.28 -2.95 -13.19
N ILE A 67 -0.18 -3.23 -13.89
CA ILE A 67 -0.17 -4.02 -15.11
C ILE A 67 -0.13 -5.49 -14.70
N THR A 68 -1.14 -6.26 -15.12
CA THR A 68 -1.26 -7.68 -14.80
C THR A 68 -1.53 -8.50 -16.05
N CYS A 69 -1.48 -9.82 -15.91
CA CYS A 69 -2.04 -10.76 -16.88
C CYS A 69 -2.80 -11.82 -16.08
N SER A 70 -4.13 -11.76 -16.08
CA SER A 70 -4.94 -12.74 -15.33
C SER A 70 -5.11 -14.08 -16.04
N ALA A 71 -4.66 -14.18 -17.30
CA ALA A 71 -4.62 -15.43 -18.04
C ALA A 71 -3.26 -16.13 -17.90
N ASP A 72 -3.28 -17.45 -18.04
CA ASP A 72 -2.10 -18.30 -18.15
C ASP A 72 -1.50 -18.18 -19.57
N ALA A 73 -0.99 -16.98 -19.87
CA ALA A 73 -0.41 -16.61 -21.15
C ALA A 73 1.08 -16.29 -21.00
N ILE A 74 1.90 -16.77 -21.93
CA ILE A 74 3.33 -16.42 -21.96
C ILE A 74 3.47 -15.05 -22.64
N ILE A 75 3.73 -14.02 -21.85
CA ILE A 75 3.85 -12.64 -22.33
C ILE A 75 5.33 -12.25 -22.44
N PRO A 76 5.79 -11.75 -23.59
CA PRO A 76 7.14 -11.21 -23.71
C PRO A 76 7.28 -9.91 -22.89
N MET A 77 8.41 -9.76 -22.19
CA MET A 77 8.64 -8.64 -21.27
C MET A 77 8.44 -7.25 -21.90
N TRP A 78 8.73 -7.10 -23.20
CA TRP A 78 8.56 -5.82 -23.90
C TRP A 78 7.10 -5.34 -23.91
N ALA A 79 6.11 -6.24 -23.78
CA ALA A 79 4.70 -5.86 -23.76
C ALA A 79 4.34 -5.05 -22.51
N TYR A 80 4.84 -5.48 -21.35
CA TYR A 80 4.72 -4.73 -20.09
C TYR A 80 5.41 -3.36 -20.20
N MET A 81 6.62 -3.32 -20.76
CA MET A 81 7.36 -2.08 -20.97
C MET A 81 6.61 -1.12 -21.90
N LEU A 82 6.00 -1.64 -22.96
CA LEU A 82 5.23 -0.84 -23.92
C LEU A 82 3.98 -0.25 -23.27
N VAL A 83 3.21 -1.06 -22.53
CA VAL A 83 2.04 -0.56 -21.79
C VAL A 83 2.45 0.48 -20.76
N ALA A 84 3.51 0.24 -20.00
CA ALA A 84 4.03 1.22 -19.05
C ALA A 84 4.37 2.54 -19.74
N SER A 85 5.03 2.52 -20.90
CA SER A 85 5.38 3.75 -21.63
C SER A 85 4.17 4.61 -22.05
N TYR A 86 2.99 4.00 -22.25
CA TYR A 86 1.75 4.72 -22.51
C TYR A 86 1.08 5.25 -21.24
N LEU A 87 1.23 4.54 -20.12
CA LEU A 87 0.65 4.91 -18.83
C LEU A 87 1.44 6.04 -18.13
N GLU A 88 2.77 6.04 -18.22
CA GLU A 88 3.66 6.99 -17.52
C GLU A 88 3.27 8.48 -17.63
N PRO A 89 2.79 9.00 -18.79
CA PRO A 89 2.38 10.40 -18.88
C PRO A 89 1.08 10.76 -18.13
N PHE A 90 0.29 9.77 -17.69
CA PHE A 90 -1.03 9.94 -17.10
C PHE A 90 -1.11 9.40 -15.66
N ALA A 91 -0.59 8.20 -15.46
CA ALA A 91 -0.61 7.51 -14.18
C ALA A 91 0.37 8.17 -13.20
N ARG A 92 0.02 8.11 -11.91
CA ARG A 92 0.89 8.57 -10.83
C ARG A 92 2.00 7.56 -10.53
N ILE A 93 1.64 6.28 -10.56
CA ILE A 93 2.53 5.15 -10.34
C ILE A 93 2.09 4.04 -11.30
N VAL A 94 3.07 3.35 -11.90
CA VAL A 94 2.85 2.14 -12.68
C VAL A 94 3.69 1.02 -12.09
N ILE A 95 3.06 -0.12 -11.78
CA ILE A 95 3.75 -1.33 -11.33
C ILE A 95 3.34 -2.54 -12.17
N VAL A 96 4.10 -3.62 -12.08
CA VAL A 96 3.64 -4.94 -12.52
C VAL A 96 3.16 -5.70 -11.29
N GLY A 97 1.95 -6.24 -11.35
CA GLY A 97 1.35 -7.01 -10.25
C GLY A 97 -0.16 -6.89 -10.16
N THR A 98 -0.70 -7.31 -9.04
CA THR A 98 -2.10 -7.27 -8.65
C THR A 98 -2.46 -5.96 -7.94
N GLU A 99 -3.76 -5.70 -7.75
CA GLU A 99 -4.21 -4.56 -6.92
C GLU A 99 -3.64 -4.65 -5.49
N GLN A 100 -3.56 -5.86 -4.94
CA GLN A 100 -3.03 -6.08 -3.60
C GLN A 100 -1.54 -5.75 -3.51
N GLU A 101 -0.75 -6.11 -4.51
CA GLU A 101 0.68 -5.78 -4.56
C GLU A 101 0.90 -4.27 -4.70
N LEU A 102 0.04 -3.58 -5.45
CA LEU A 102 0.03 -2.12 -5.53
C LEU A 102 -0.22 -1.49 -4.16
N ILE A 103 -1.27 -1.93 -3.46
CA ILE A 103 -1.58 -1.46 -2.11
C ILE A 103 -0.41 -1.71 -1.16
N ASN A 104 0.17 -2.91 -1.21
CA ASN A 104 1.30 -3.28 -0.36
C ASN A 104 2.50 -2.36 -0.60
N GLN A 105 2.89 -2.16 -1.86
CA GLN A 105 4.05 -1.35 -2.23
C GLN A 105 3.87 0.12 -1.82
N GLU A 106 2.70 0.68 -2.08
CA GLU A 106 2.41 2.07 -1.72
C GLU A 106 2.33 2.30 -0.22
N LEU A 107 1.64 1.42 0.51
CA LEU A 107 1.53 1.55 1.95
C LEU A 107 2.91 1.45 2.63
N VAL A 108 3.76 0.51 2.19
CA VAL A 108 5.14 0.41 2.67
C VAL A 108 5.91 1.70 2.38
N LYS A 109 5.81 2.23 1.16
CA LYS A 109 6.45 3.51 0.78
C LYS A 109 5.98 4.68 1.66
N ASN A 110 4.67 4.77 1.93
CA ASN A 110 4.10 5.81 2.80
C ASN A 110 4.64 5.69 4.23
N ILE A 111 4.74 4.47 4.76
CA ILE A 111 5.31 4.20 6.09
C ILE A 111 6.80 4.54 6.14
N GLU A 112 7.56 4.24 5.09
CA GLU A 112 8.98 4.59 5.01
C GLU A 112 9.21 6.10 4.99
N ALA A 113 8.24 6.87 4.49
CA ALA A 113 8.28 8.33 4.49
C ALA A 113 7.86 8.98 5.82
N VAL A 114 7.36 8.21 6.79
CA VAL A 114 6.94 8.71 8.11
C VAL A 114 8.11 9.40 8.81
N ASP A 115 7.88 10.64 9.27
CA ASP A 115 8.75 11.28 10.25
C ASP A 115 8.56 10.61 11.61
N VAL A 116 9.66 10.16 12.21
CA VAL A 116 9.65 9.45 13.49
C VAL A 116 10.18 10.28 14.65
N SER A 117 10.43 11.57 14.43
CA SER A 117 10.89 12.50 15.45
C SER A 117 9.97 12.52 16.67
N GLU A 118 8.65 12.52 16.47
CA GLU A 118 7.64 12.50 17.54
C GLU A 118 7.61 11.19 18.35
N PHE A 119 8.19 10.11 17.82
CA PHE A 119 8.18 8.79 18.43
C PHE A 119 9.44 8.48 19.24
N ALA A 120 10.40 9.42 19.28
CA ALA A 120 11.66 9.26 19.99
C ALA A 120 11.45 9.07 21.51
N ASP A 121 11.99 7.96 22.03
CA ASP A 121 11.86 7.51 23.42
C ASP A 121 10.40 7.39 23.96
N GLN A 122 9.43 7.31 23.04
CA GLN A 122 8.01 7.13 23.36
C GLN A 122 7.61 5.66 23.44
N ARG A 123 6.50 5.37 24.12
CA ARG A 123 5.85 4.07 24.12
C ARG A 123 4.74 4.08 23.07
N ILE A 124 4.80 3.16 22.11
CA ILE A 124 3.93 3.19 20.93
C ILE A 124 3.09 1.93 20.87
N VAL A 125 1.81 2.09 20.58
CA VAL A 125 0.88 1.00 20.27
C VAL A 125 0.49 1.13 18.80
N VAL A 126 0.87 0.17 17.98
CA VAL A 126 0.41 0.05 16.58
C VAL A 126 -0.96 -0.61 16.60
N LYS A 127 -1.98 0.11 16.10
CA LYS A 127 -3.35 -0.42 16.03
C LYS A 127 -3.40 -1.65 15.14
N GLY A 128 -4.20 -2.63 15.57
CA GLY A 128 -4.32 -3.93 14.90
C GLY A 128 -5.73 -4.29 14.43
N CYS A 129 -6.75 -3.60 14.93
CA CYS A 129 -8.11 -3.74 14.45
C CYS A 129 -8.55 -2.43 13.78
N GLY A 130 -9.27 -2.58 12.68
CA GLY A 130 -9.67 -1.49 11.81
C GLY A 130 -10.66 -1.99 10.78
N ASP A 131 -11.33 -1.07 10.11
CA ASP A 131 -12.30 -1.39 9.05
C ASP A 131 -11.58 -1.74 7.74
N VAL A 132 -10.32 -1.31 7.60
CA VAL A 132 -9.51 -1.52 6.40
C VAL A 132 -8.56 -2.70 6.60
N ALA A 133 -8.52 -3.61 5.63
CA ALA A 133 -7.56 -4.71 5.61
C ALA A 133 -6.14 -4.18 5.39
N ILE A 134 -5.35 -4.13 6.46
CA ILE A 134 -3.95 -3.70 6.42
C ILE A 134 -3.03 -4.90 6.12
N PRO A 135 -2.21 -4.84 5.06
CA PRO A 135 -1.23 -5.87 4.74
C PRO A 135 -0.21 -6.11 5.85
N GLU A 136 0.20 -7.37 6.02
CA GLU A 136 1.25 -7.77 6.98
C GLU A 136 2.57 -7.00 6.77
N ALA A 137 2.92 -6.70 5.52
CA ALA A 137 4.11 -5.93 5.15
C ALA A 137 4.15 -4.54 5.81
N ALA A 138 2.99 -3.91 6.02
CA ALA A 138 2.89 -2.62 6.69
C ALA A 138 3.31 -2.69 8.16
N TYR A 139 2.86 -3.72 8.87
CA TYR A 139 3.23 -3.97 10.28
C TYR A 139 4.73 -4.22 10.43
N VAL A 140 5.33 -4.95 9.49
CA VAL A 140 6.79 -5.16 9.45
C VAL A 140 7.52 -3.85 9.17
N ALA A 141 7.06 -3.06 8.19
CA ALA A 141 7.66 -1.79 7.82
C ALA A 141 7.64 -0.78 8.98
N ILE A 142 6.49 -0.60 9.64
CA ILE A 142 6.40 0.35 10.75
C ILE A 142 7.23 -0.09 11.94
N THR A 143 7.28 -1.39 12.23
CA THR A 143 8.12 -1.92 13.30
C THR A 143 9.60 -1.63 13.03
N LYS A 144 10.07 -1.85 11.79
CA LYS A 144 11.44 -1.51 11.38
C LYS A 144 11.73 -0.02 11.52
N LYS A 145 10.77 0.83 11.15
CA LYS A 145 10.88 2.29 11.18
C LYS A 145 10.92 2.85 12.60
N LEU A 146 10.09 2.33 13.51
CA LEU A 146 9.98 2.80 14.90
C LEU A 146 11.07 2.24 15.83
N ARG A 147 11.52 1.00 15.60
CA ARG A 147 12.44 0.30 16.52
C ARG A 147 13.71 1.08 16.90
N PRO A 148 14.37 1.83 16.00
CA PRO A 148 15.58 2.58 16.35
C PRO A 148 15.34 3.74 17.32
N VAL A 149 14.14 4.32 17.34
CA VAL A 149 13.85 5.56 18.08
C VAL A 149 12.93 5.34 19.29
N ALA A 150 12.01 4.39 19.21
CA ALA A 150 10.99 4.17 20.23
C ALA A 150 11.57 3.54 21.52
N LYS A 151 10.93 3.85 22.66
CA LYS A 151 11.21 3.18 23.94
C LYS A 151 10.58 1.80 24.02
N SER A 152 9.37 1.64 23.48
CA SER A 152 8.71 0.34 23.31
C SER A 152 7.68 0.38 22.19
N ILE A 153 7.47 -0.77 21.55
CA ILE A 153 6.46 -0.99 20.52
C ILE A 153 5.55 -2.12 20.99
N MET A 154 4.24 -1.92 20.84
CA MET A 154 3.17 -2.85 21.14
C MET A 154 2.22 -2.94 19.95
N TYR A 155 1.46 -4.02 19.87
CA TYR A 155 0.42 -4.24 18.87
C TYR A 155 -0.95 -4.41 19.54
N GLY A 156 -2.00 -3.84 18.96
CA GLY A 156 -3.39 -4.01 19.42
C GLY A 156 -4.04 -2.69 19.83
N GLU A 157 -4.93 -2.75 20.80
CA GLU A 157 -5.64 -1.58 21.33
C GLU A 157 -5.00 -1.13 22.65
N PRO A 158 -5.07 0.16 23.04
CA PRO A 158 -4.49 0.65 24.30
C PRO A 158 -4.94 -0.14 25.54
N CYS A 159 -6.14 -0.76 25.50
CA CYS A 159 -6.69 -1.58 26.57
C CYS A 159 -6.26 -3.06 26.50
N SER A 160 -5.70 -3.53 25.39
CA SER A 160 -5.31 -4.92 25.14
C SER A 160 -4.16 -4.97 24.13
N THR A 161 -2.94 -4.92 24.64
CA THR A 161 -1.71 -4.84 23.82
C THR A 161 -0.83 -6.08 23.95
N VAL A 162 -0.26 -6.51 22.83
CA VAL A 162 0.82 -7.51 22.75
C VAL A 162 2.17 -6.77 22.69
N PRO A 163 3.13 -7.04 23.59
CA PRO A 163 4.45 -6.40 23.53
C PRO A 163 5.28 -6.95 22.35
N ILE A 164 5.85 -6.05 21.55
CA ILE A 164 6.67 -6.39 20.36
C ILE A 164 8.15 -6.05 20.60
N PHE A 165 8.42 -4.88 21.18
CA PHE A 165 9.77 -4.40 21.45
C PHE A 165 9.82 -3.54 22.71
N LYS A 166 10.92 -3.61 23.45
CA LYS A 166 11.25 -2.70 24.54
C LYS A 166 12.75 -2.46 24.56
N LYS A 167 13.16 -1.20 24.54
CA LYS A 167 14.55 -0.77 24.70
C LYS A 167 15.02 -1.18 26.10
N ARG A 168 16.15 -1.88 26.16
CA ARG A 168 16.76 -2.32 27.43
C ARG A 168 17.34 -1.14 28.20
#